data_AF-A0A3B9ZVX5-F1
#
_entry.id   AF-A0A3B9ZVX5-F1
#
_cell.length_a   1.000
_cell.length_b   1.000
_cell.length_c   1.000
_cell.angle_alpha   90.00
_cell.angle_beta   90.00
_cell.angle_gamma   90.00
#
_symmetry.space_group_name_H-M   'P 1'
#
loop_
_entity.id
_entity.type
_entity.pdbx_description
1 polymer ?
#
loop_
_entity_poly.entity_id
_entity_poly.type
_entity_poly.pdbx_seq_one_letter_code
_entity_poly.pdbx_strand_id
1 'polypeptide(L)' 'MALKILWTPQAEKGYDDIINYLAEKWTDREIQNFLIETKQFLDLLSRNPQLLHPSSTRKNIY' A
#
# COMPACT_ATOMS: atom_id res chain seq x y z
N MET A 1 -11.54 16.29 4.23
CA MET A 1 -11.75 15.88 2.82
C MET A 1 -10.64 14.89 2.51
N ALA A 2 -10.95 13.65 2.11
CA ALA A 2 -9.93 12.65 1.77
C ALA A 2 -9.62 12.72 0.27
N LEU A 3 -8.34 12.62 -0.11
CA LEU A 3 -7.91 12.50 -1.50
C LEU A 3 -8.19 11.10 -2.04
N LYS A 4 -8.42 11.00 -3.35
CA LYS A 4 -8.55 9.71 -4.02
C LYS A 4 -7.17 9.14 -4.32
N ILE A 5 -6.87 7.96 -3.78
CA ILE A 5 -5.68 7.19 -4.14
C ILE A 5 -5.96 6.48 -5.46
N LEU A 6 -5.04 6.61 -6.41
CA LEU A 6 -5.07 5.92 -7.70
C LEU A 6 -3.89 4.95 -7.75
N TRP A 7 -4.15 3.73 -8.16
CA TRP A 7 -3.14 2.71 -8.33
C TRP A 7 -2.65 2.70 -9.77
N THR A 8 -1.34 2.57 -9.95
CA THR A 8 -0.78 2.26 -11.26
C THR A 8 -0.88 0.75 -11.49
N PRO A 9 -0.91 0.28 -12.76
CA PRO A 9 -0.91 -1.16 -13.04
C PRO A 9 0.29 -1.89 -12.41
N GLN A 10 1.44 -1.21 -12.28
CA GLN A 10 2.60 -1.77 -11.60
C GLN A 10 2.38 -1.93 -10.10
N ALA A 11 1.70 -0.97 -9.46
CA ALA A 11 1.40 -1.04 -8.04
C ALA A 11 0.36 -2.14 -7.75
N GLU A 12 -0.67 -2.29 -8.59
CA GLU A 12 -1.64 -3.39 -8.49
C GLU A 12 -0.93 -4.74 -8.58
N LYS A 13 -0.09 -4.92 -9.61
CA LYS A 13 0.70 -6.15 -9.77
C LYS A 13 1.58 -6.43 -8.55
N GLY A 14 2.28 -5.41 -8.05
CA GLY A 14 3.14 -5.57 -6.87
C GLY A 14 2.37 -5.96 -5.61
N TYR A 15 1.13 -5.45 -5.46
CA TYR A 15 0.25 -5.82 -4.37
C TYR A 15 -0.18 -7.29 -4.46
N ASP A 16 -0.59 -7.75 -5.65
CA ASP A 16 -0.96 -9.14 -5.91
C ASP A 16 0.23 -10.08 -5.69
N ASP A 17 1.43 -9.70 -6.12
CA ASP A 17 2.67 -10.47 -5.92
C ASP A 17 2.95 -10.68 -4.41
N ILE A 18 2.69 -9.66 -3.57
CA ILE A 18 2.83 -9.78 -2.10
C ILE A 18 1.79 -10.76 -1.54
N ILE A 19 0.53 -10.67 -1.96
CA ILE A 19 -0.53 -11.59 -1.50
C ILE A 19 -0.18 -13.02 -1.89
N ASN A 20 0.25 -13.26 -3.13
CA ASN A 20 0.64 -14.57 -3.61
C ASN A 20 1.81 -15.14 -2.80
N TYR A 21 2.81 -14.32 -2.47
CA TYR A 21 3.91 -14.72 -1.62
C TYR A 21 3.45 -15.10 -0.20
N LEU A 22 2.55 -14.31 0.39
CA LEU A 22 1.98 -14.62 1.70
C LEU A 22 1.15 -15.92 1.65
N ALA A 23 0.38 -16.16 0.60
CA ALA A 23 -0.38 -17.40 0.44
C ALA A 23 0.51 -18.63 0.26
N GLU A 24 1.66 -18.50 -0.39
CA GLU A 24 2.58 -19.62 -0.60
C GLU A 24 3.42 -19.93 0.65
N LYS A 25 3.79 -18.90 1.43
CA LYS A 25 4.80 -19.03 2.50
C LYS A 25 4.23 -18.90 3.91
N TRP A 26 3.03 -18.37 4.07
CA TRP A 26 2.42 -18.02 5.35
C TRP A 26 0.97 -18.52 5.42
N THR A 27 0.27 -18.19 6.51
CA THR A 27 -1.11 -18.61 6.72
C THR A 27 -2.08 -17.51 6.29
N ASP A 28 -3.37 -17.87 6.20
CA ASP A 28 -4.43 -16.91 5.89
C ASP A 28 -4.46 -15.72 6.87
N ARG A 29 -3.98 -15.91 8.10
CA ARG A 29 -3.87 -14.84 9.10
C ARG A 29 -2.96 -13.72 8.62
N GLU A 30 -1.80 -14.04 8.05
CA GLU A 30 -0.85 -13.04 7.57
C GLU A 30 -1.42 -12.26 6.37
N ILE A 31 -2.14 -12.94 5.48
CA ILE A 31 -2.85 -12.30 4.37
C ILE A 31 -3.89 -11.31 4.92
N GLN A 32 -4.76 -11.76 5.85
CA GLN A 32 -5.79 -10.91 6.43
C GLN A 32 -5.21 -9.69 7.14
N ASN A 33 -4.13 -9.88 7.92
CA ASN A 33 -3.45 -8.78 8.59
C ASN A 33 -2.89 -7.77 7.58
N PHE A 34 -2.23 -8.24 6.51
CA PHE A 34 -1.69 -7.38 5.48
C PHE A 34 -2.78 -6.57 4.77
N LEU A 35 -3.91 -7.19 4.42
CA LEU A 35 -5.06 -6.50 3.82
C LEU A 35 -5.61 -5.39 4.74
N ILE A 36 -5.76 -5.70 6.03
CA ILE A 36 -6.27 -4.75 7.04
C ILE A 36 -5.31 -3.58 7.23
N GLU A 37 -4.03 -3.86 7.46
CA GLU A 37 -3.02 -2.82 7.70
C GLU A 37 -2.84 -1.93 6.47
N THR A 38 -2.77 -2.51 5.27
CA THR A 38 -2.68 -1.72 4.03
C THR A 38 -3.87 -0.80 3.89
N LYS A 39 -5.10 -1.31 4.08
CA LYS A 39 -6.32 -0.50 3.97
C LYS A 39 -6.34 0.65 4.97
N GLN A 40 -5.96 0.40 6.22
CA GLN A 40 -5.89 1.42 7.27
C GLN A 40 -4.84 2.49 6.94
N PHE A 41 -3.67 2.06 6.48
CA PHE A 41 -2.61 2.96 6.09
C PHE A 41 -3.02 3.87 4.93
N LEU A 42 -3.66 3.32 3.89
CA LEU A 42 -4.11 4.09 2.73
C LEU A 42 -5.25 5.05 3.09
N ASP A 43 -6.18 4.66 3.97
CA ASP A 43 -7.19 5.59 4.48
C ASP A 43 -6.53 6.76 5.23
N LEU A 44 -5.53 6.49 6.07
CA LEU A 44 -4.79 7.52 6.78
C LEU A 44 -4.01 8.44 5.83
N LEU A 45 -3.36 7.87 4.81
CA LEU A 45 -2.63 8.61 3.78
C LEU A 45 -3.58 9.48 2.93
N SER A 46 -4.76 8.95 2.59
CA SER A 46 -5.77 9.69 1.83
C SER A 46 -6.23 10.96 2.56
N ARG A 47 -6.27 10.91 3.89
CA ARG A 47 -6.64 12.05 4.76
C ARG A 47 -5.47 12.97 5.04
N ASN A 48 -4.24 12.44 5.03
CA ASN A 48 -3.01 13.15 5.35
C ASN A 48 -1.94 12.91 4.25
N PRO A 49 -2.03 13.58 3.09
CA PRO A 49 -1.13 13.31 1.97
C PRO A 49 0.35 13.60 2.24
N GLN A 50 0.64 14.43 3.25
CA GLN A 50 2.00 14.78 3.69
C GLN A 50 2.47 13.94 4.89
N LEU A 51 1.80 12.82 5.19
CA LEU A 51 2.16 11.93 6.30
C LEU A 51 3.59 11.41 6.18
N LEU A 52 4.01 11.10 4.96
CA LEU A 52 5.32 10.50 4.68
C LEU A 52 6.33 11.58 4.29
N HIS A 53 7.58 11.35 4.68
CA HIS A 53 8.67 12.21 4.23
C HIS A 53 8.94 11.99 2.73
N PRO A 54 9.11 13.07 1.95
CA PRO A 54 9.49 12.95 0.56
C PRO A 54 10.86 12.27 0.45
N SER A 55 11.03 11.46 -0.58
CA SER A 55 12.32 10.82 -0.84
C SER A 55 13.37 11.86 -1.22
N SER A 56 14.48 11.90 -0.49
CA SER A 56 15.63 12.76 -0.82
C SER A 56 16.32 12.36 -2.13
N THR A 57 16.20 11.09 -2.52
CA THR A 57 16.92 10.49 -3.66
C THR A 57 16.11 10.51 -4.94
N ARG A 58 14.79 10.44 -4.85
CA ARG A 58 13.90 10.44 -6.02
C ARG A 58 12.89 11.58 -5.89
N LYS A 59 13.19 12.68 -6.60
CA LYS A 59 12.25 13.80 -6.76
C LYS A 59 11.07 13.35 -7.61
N ASN A 60 9.85 13.73 -7.24
CA ASN A 60 8.60 13.47 -7.98
C ASN A 60 8.12 12.00 -8.04
N ILE A 61 8.31 11.22 -6.98
CA ILE A 61 7.40 10.10 -6.75
C ILE A 61 6.14 10.71 -6.12
N TYR A 62 5.16 11.03 -6.97
CA TYR A 62 3.82 11.45 -6.57
C TYR A 62 2.96 10.22 -6.28
#